data_AF-A0AA42ZGJ8-F1
#
_entry.id   AF-A0AA42ZGJ8-F1
#
_cell.length_a   1.000
_cell.length_b   1.000
_cell.length_c   1.000
_cell.angle_alpha   90.00
_cell.angle_beta   90.00
_cell.angle_gamma   90.00
#
_symmetry.space_group_name_H-M   'P 1'
#
loop_
_entity.id
_entity.type
_entity.pdbx_description
1 polymer ?
#
loop_
_entity_poly.entity_id
_entity_poly.type
_entity_poly.pdbx_seq_one_letter_code
_entity_poly.pdbx_strand_id
1 'polypeptide(L)'
;MRREVPIFITAIVGLGFVVQYFIPHWPFSNMSNWFSDWFSIVQACAIILGALNLMKISILKVSRMKADWGYAAVIIATFLLMVIIGLAGGRDFRNPGTPFDWLYNYTYIPLSATMFAILAFYVASASYRAFRARNFEATLLLIAAFFVMIGRVPVGYTLSSFMPAGYQLSDLASWVMNVPQAAGQRAIMIGIGLGIVSTSLRIILGLERSHIGGGE
;
A
#
# COMPACT_ATOMS: atom_id res chain seq x y z
N MET A 1 -20.75 -9.24 31.70
CA MET A 1 -22.00 -8.83 31.00
C MET A 1 -21.85 -7.76 29.90
N ARG A 2 -21.42 -6.50 30.14
CA ARG A 2 -21.37 -5.48 29.05
C ARG A 2 -20.37 -5.77 27.91
N ARG A 3 -19.33 -6.57 28.17
CA ARG A 3 -18.32 -6.98 27.17
C ARG A 3 -18.59 -8.35 26.52
N GLU A 4 -19.45 -9.18 27.11
CA GLU A 4 -19.79 -10.51 26.55
C GLU A 4 -20.72 -10.41 25.34
N VAL A 5 -21.66 -9.45 25.35
CA VAL A 5 -22.61 -9.25 24.25
C VAL A 5 -21.88 -8.88 22.94
N PRO A 6 -20.95 -7.91 22.90
CA PRO A 6 -20.17 -7.62 21.69
C PRO A 6 -19.32 -8.81 21.21
N ILE A 7 -18.71 -9.57 22.13
CA ILE A 7 -17.90 -10.76 21.78
C ILE A 7 -18.79 -11.83 21.13
N PHE A 8 -19.96 -12.08 21.70
CA PHE A 8 -20.90 -13.05 21.16
C PHE A 8 -21.42 -12.67 19.78
N ILE A 9 -21.74 -11.38 19.57
CA ILE A 9 -22.13 -10.85 18.26
C ILE A 9 -20.98 -11.03 17.26
N THR A 10 -19.75 -10.68 17.65
CA THR A 10 -18.57 -10.80 16.78
C THR A 10 -18.28 -12.25 16.41
N ALA A 11 -18.46 -13.17 17.35
CA ALA A 11 -18.28 -14.60 17.14
C ALA A 11 -19.31 -15.16 16.15
N ILE A 12 -20.59 -14.83 16.32
CA ILE A 12 -21.67 -15.29 15.42
C ILE A 12 -21.48 -14.72 14.02
N VAL A 13 -21.23 -13.43 13.91
CA VAL A 13 -21.04 -12.74 12.62
C VAL A 13 -19.79 -13.29 11.92
N GLY A 14 -18.67 -13.41 12.63
CA GLY A 14 -17.44 -13.96 12.09
C GLY A 14 -17.56 -15.41 11.63
N LEU A 15 -18.23 -16.26 12.40
CA LEU A 15 -18.47 -17.66 12.03
C LEU A 15 -19.41 -17.75 10.81
N GLY A 16 -20.45 -16.92 10.76
CA GLY A 16 -21.32 -16.79 9.58
C GLY A 16 -20.55 -16.45 8.31
N PHE A 17 -19.55 -15.56 8.38
CA PHE A 17 -18.69 -15.23 7.24
C PHE A 17 -17.78 -16.38 6.80
N VAL A 18 -17.20 -17.12 7.75
CA VAL A 18 -16.39 -18.29 7.42
C VAL A 18 -17.26 -19.31 6.68
N VAL A 19 -18.46 -19.59 7.17
CA VAL A 19 -19.40 -20.52 6.54
C VAL A 19 -19.80 -20.05 5.13
N GLN A 20 -20.12 -18.77 4.96
CA GLN A 20 -20.43 -18.20 3.65
C GLN A 20 -19.29 -18.42 2.64
N TYR A 21 -18.04 -18.18 3.05
CA TYR A 21 -16.89 -18.30 2.15
C TYR A 21 -16.75 -19.72 1.56
N PHE A 22 -17.04 -20.75 2.37
CA PHE A 22 -16.95 -22.14 1.94
C PHE A 22 -18.24 -22.69 1.30
N ILE A 23 -19.39 -22.06 1.52
CA ILE A 23 -20.71 -22.52 1.05
C ILE A 23 -21.45 -21.38 0.31
N PRO A 24 -21.17 -21.18 -0.99
CA PRO A 24 -21.76 -20.08 -1.77
C PRO A 24 -23.10 -20.49 -2.41
N HIS A 25 -24.03 -21.05 -1.63
CA HIS A 25 -25.42 -21.28 -2.09
C HIS A 25 -26.41 -20.41 -1.32
N TRP A 26 -27.59 -20.19 -1.90
CA TRP A 26 -28.71 -19.52 -1.24
C TRP A 26 -28.98 -20.21 0.11
N PRO A 27 -29.02 -19.52 1.27
CA PRO A 27 -29.25 -18.09 1.53
C PRO A 27 -28.00 -17.19 1.72
N PHE A 28 -26.77 -17.74 1.68
CA PHE A 28 -25.54 -17.01 2.04
C PHE A 28 -24.89 -16.22 0.89
N SER A 29 -25.38 -16.38 -0.36
CA SER A 29 -24.80 -15.74 -1.55
C SER A 29 -24.86 -14.21 -1.54
N ASN A 30 -25.83 -13.61 -0.85
CA ASN A 30 -26.01 -12.14 -0.82
C ASN A 30 -25.23 -11.45 0.32
N MET A 31 -24.68 -12.22 1.27
CA MET A 31 -24.06 -11.65 2.47
C MET A 31 -22.72 -10.96 2.18
N SER A 32 -22.06 -11.29 1.06
CA SER A 32 -20.81 -10.64 0.60
C SER A 32 -21.06 -9.23 0.09
N ASN A 33 -22.18 -9.03 -0.61
CA ASN A 33 -22.57 -7.71 -1.11
C ASN A 33 -22.88 -6.79 0.06
N TRP A 34 -23.67 -7.29 1.03
CA TRP A 34 -23.99 -6.54 2.24
C TRP A 34 -22.71 -6.14 3.00
N PHE A 35 -21.77 -7.06 3.18
CA PHE A 35 -20.50 -6.74 3.83
C PHE A 35 -19.67 -5.74 3.02
N SER A 36 -19.65 -5.86 1.69
CA SER A 36 -18.94 -4.92 0.81
C SER A 36 -19.52 -3.52 0.92
N ASP A 37 -20.84 -3.40 1.05
CA ASP A 37 -21.53 -2.12 1.28
C ASP A 37 -21.18 -1.54 2.64
N TRP A 38 -21.27 -2.33 3.72
CA TRP A 38 -20.85 -1.90 5.07
C TRP A 38 -19.38 -1.48 5.11
N PHE A 39 -18.50 -2.25 4.49
CA PHE A 39 -17.08 -1.94 4.39
C PHE A 39 -16.85 -0.65 3.59
N SER A 40 -17.58 -0.43 2.51
CA SER A 40 -17.53 0.82 1.73
C SER A 40 -18.00 2.03 2.54
N ILE A 41 -19.07 1.89 3.34
CA ILE A 41 -19.55 2.94 4.24
C ILE A 41 -18.49 3.27 5.29
N VAL A 42 -17.90 2.26 5.94
CA VAL A 42 -16.86 2.45 6.95
C VAL A 42 -15.61 3.10 6.34
N GLN A 43 -15.19 2.67 5.15
CA GLN A 43 -14.08 3.29 4.41
C GLN A 43 -14.36 4.75 4.09
N ALA A 44 -15.57 5.10 3.63
CA ALA A 44 -15.94 6.48 3.36
C ALA A 44 -15.82 7.36 4.62
N CYS A 45 -16.29 6.87 5.78
CA CYS A 45 -16.10 7.55 7.06
C CYS A 45 -14.61 7.64 7.45
N ALA A 46 -13.83 6.58 7.24
CA ALA A 46 -12.41 6.54 7.56
C ALA A 46 -11.60 7.54 6.74
N ILE A 47 -11.92 7.73 5.46
CA ILE A 47 -11.30 8.74 4.60
C ILE A 47 -11.52 10.14 5.18
N ILE A 48 -12.75 10.45 5.59
CA ILE A 48 -13.08 11.75 6.19
C ILE A 48 -12.33 11.92 7.51
N LEU A 49 -12.32 10.91 8.38
CA LEU A 49 -11.60 10.95 9.65
C LEU A 49 -10.08 11.13 9.45
N GLY A 50 -9.50 10.45 8.46
CA GLY A 50 -8.09 10.59 8.09
C GLY A 50 -7.76 12.00 7.63
N ALA A 51 -8.59 12.58 6.75
CA ALA A 51 -8.47 13.95 6.29
C ALA A 51 -8.59 14.97 7.43
N LEU A 52 -9.62 14.83 8.28
CA LEU A 52 -9.82 15.70 9.44
C LEU A 52 -8.66 15.59 10.45
N ASN A 53 -8.14 14.39 10.68
CA ASN A 53 -7.00 14.19 11.58
C ASN A 53 -5.74 14.87 11.04
N LEU A 54 -5.45 14.71 9.75
CA LEU A 54 -4.32 15.38 9.09
C LEU A 54 -4.46 16.90 9.21
N MET A 55 -5.64 17.44 8.92
CA MET A 55 -5.93 18.87 9.04
C MET A 55 -5.80 19.35 10.48
N LYS A 56 -6.35 18.63 11.46
CA LYS A 56 -6.23 18.96 12.88
C LYS A 56 -4.77 19.04 13.33
N ILE A 57 -3.96 18.03 13.01
CA ILE A 57 -2.55 18.00 13.39
C ILE A 57 -1.80 19.15 12.73
N SER A 58 -2.06 19.41 11.45
CA SER A 58 -1.41 20.48 10.70
C SER A 58 -1.79 21.87 11.24
N ILE A 59 -3.08 22.11 11.53
CA ILE A 59 -3.58 23.37 12.11
C ILE A 59 -3.00 23.59 13.51
N LEU A 60 -2.99 22.56 14.36
CA LEU A 60 -2.39 22.64 15.69
C LEU A 60 -0.89 22.95 15.63
N LYS A 61 -0.17 22.41 14.62
CA LYS A 61 1.25 22.68 14.40
C LYS A 61 1.49 24.13 13.99
N VAL A 62 0.64 24.69 13.12
CA VAL A 62 0.70 26.10 12.69
C VAL A 62 0.33 27.04 13.84
N SER A 63 -0.78 26.78 14.55
CA SER A 63 -1.25 27.60 15.67
C SER A 63 -0.26 27.66 16.82
N ARG A 64 0.45 26.55 17.10
CA ARG A 64 1.46 26.49 18.17
C ARG A 64 2.87 26.87 17.69
N MET A 65 3.02 27.34 16.45
CA MET A 65 4.30 27.72 15.82
C MET A 65 5.44 26.73 16.11
N LYS A 66 5.15 25.43 16.02
CA LYS A 66 6.17 24.40 16.26
C LYS A 66 7.21 24.42 15.14
N ALA A 67 8.37 23.80 15.38
CA ALA A 67 9.36 23.56 14.33
C ALA A 67 8.68 22.96 13.08
N ASP A 68 9.05 23.47 11.89
CA ASP A 68 8.47 23.09 10.60
C ASP A 68 6.98 23.44 10.41
N TRP A 69 6.52 24.55 11.01
CA TRP A 69 5.14 25.04 10.82
C TRP A 69 4.86 25.44 9.37
N GLY A 70 5.85 25.97 8.65
CA GLY A 70 5.70 26.39 7.25
C GLY A 70 5.23 25.24 6.35
N TYR A 71 5.80 24.05 6.52
CA TYR A 71 5.37 22.86 5.77
C TYR A 71 3.93 22.44 6.10
N ALA A 72 3.50 22.58 7.36
CA ALA A 72 2.12 22.30 7.73
C ALA A 72 1.13 23.30 7.12
N ALA A 73 1.51 24.56 6.98
CA ALA A 73 0.70 25.56 6.27
C ALA A 73 0.56 25.19 4.77
N VAL A 74 1.64 24.74 4.13
CA VAL A 74 1.60 24.26 2.73
C VAL A 74 0.66 23.06 2.58
N ILE A 75 0.70 22.10 3.52
CA ILE A 75 -0.22 20.94 3.51
C ILE A 75 -1.68 21.40 3.58
N ILE A 76 -2.01 22.31 4.51
CA ILE A 76 -3.38 22.83 4.65
C ILE A 76 -3.82 23.53 3.35
N ALA A 77 -2.98 24.42 2.81
CA ALA A 77 -3.30 25.17 1.60
C ALA A 77 -3.51 24.26 0.39
N THR A 78 -2.60 23.31 0.17
CA THR A 78 -2.70 22.35 -0.96
C THR A 78 -3.87 21.39 -0.81
N PHE A 79 -4.18 20.94 0.41
CA PHE A 79 -5.35 20.12 0.69
C PHE A 79 -6.65 20.87 0.36
N LEU A 80 -6.81 22.10 0.85
CA LEU A 80 -8.00 22.91 0.58
C LEU A 80 -8.14 23.21 -0.91
N LEU A 81 -7.03 23.55 -1.58
CA LEU A 81 -7.02 23.81 -3.02
C LEU A 81 -7.49 22.59 -3.81
N MET A 82 -6.97 21.40 -3.50
CA MET A 82 -7.39 20.15 -4.13
C MET A 82 -8.87 19.81 -3.90
N VAL A 83 -9.37 20.01 -2.69
CA VAL A 83 -10.78 19.75 -2.34
C VAL A 83 -11.70 20.74 -3.06
N ILE A 84 -11.38 22.02 -3.07
CA ILE A 84 -12.20 23.05 -3.73
C ILE A 84 -12.26 22.79 -5.23
N ILE A 85 -11.12 22.52 -5.87
CA ILE A 85 -11.08 22.23 -7.31
C ILE A 85 -11.80 20.91 -7.64
N GLY A 86 -11.61 19.87 -6.82
CA GLY A 86 -12.29 18.60 -7.00
C GLY A 86 -13.82 18.71 -6.89
N LEU A 87 -14.31 19.48 -5.91
CA LEU A 87 -15.75 19.73 -5.74
C LEU A 87 -16.32 20.62 -6.85
N ALA A 88 -15.56 21.63 -7.31
CA ALA A 88 -15.96 22.50 -8.42
C ALA A 88 -16.01 21.76 -9.77
N GLY A 89 -15.19 20.72 -9.95
CA GLY A 89 -15.11 19.90 -11.16
C GLY A 89 -16.28 18.93 -11.37
N GLY A 90 -17.18 18.77 -10.39
CA GLY A 90 -18.38 17.92 -10.53
C GLY A 90 -18.06 16.43 -10.73
N ARG A 91 -18.85 15.72 -11.57
CA ARG A 91 -18.70 14.27 -11.81
C ARG A 91 -17.51 13.91 -12.69
N ASP A 92 -17.05 14.87 -13.49
CA ASP A 92 -16.04 14.69 -14.53
C ASP A 92 -14.66 15.21 -14.11
N PHE A 93 -14.46 15.50 -12.82
CA PHE A 93 -13.22 16.05 -12.27
C PHE A 93 -11.97 15.22 -12.55
N ARG A 94 -12.10 13.95 -12.96
CA ARG A 94 -10.98 13.06 -13.30
C ARG A 94 -10.70 13.01 -14.82
N ASN A 95 -11.51 13.66 -15.64
CA ASN A 95 -11.30 13.64 -17.09
C ASN A 95 -10.03 14.42 -17.46
N PRO A 96 -9.31 13.96 -18.50
CA PRO A 96 -8.08 14.62 -18.97
C PRO A 96 -8.34 16.09 -19.33
N GLY A 97 -7.46 16.99 -18.86
CA GLY A 97 -7.56 18.43 -19.14
C GLY A 97 -8.44 19.23 -18.18
N THR A 98 -9.00 18.61 -17.15
CA THR A 98 -9.63 19.34 -16.04
C THR A 98 -8.60 20.02 -15.14
N PRO A 99 -8.97 21.07 -14.39
CA PRO A 99 -8.05 21.71 -13.45
C PRO A 99 -7.49 20.76 -12.38
N PHE A 100 -8.26 19.75 -11.99
CA PHE A 100 -7.82 18.70 -11.05
C PHE A 100 -6.76 17.78 -11.68
N ASP A 101 -6.98 17.31 -12.92
CA ASP A 101 -6.02 16.50 -13.65
C ASP A 101 -4.69 17.25 -13.89
N TRP A 102 -4.76 18.54 -14.23
CA TRP A 102 -3.57 19.38 -14.37
C TRP A 102 -2.77 19.45 -13.06
N LEU A 103 -3.44 19.74 -11.95
CA LEU A 103 -2.80 19.82 -10.64
C LEU A 103 -2.21 18.47 -10.21
N TYR A 104 -2.90 17.37 -10.50
CA TYR A 104 -2.40 16.03 -10.26
C TYR A 104 -1.13 15.74 -11.08
N ASN A 105 -1.16 15.98 -12.39
CA ASN A 105 -0.05 15.64 -13.28
C ASN A 105 1.18 16.56 -13.13
N TYR A 106 0.97 17.84 -12.84
CA TYR A 106 2.06 18.83 -12.77
C TYR A 106 2.50 19.18 -11.35
N THR A 107 1.71 18.84 -10.32
CA THR A 107 2.11 19.06 -8.92
C THR A 107 2.33 17.74 -8.19
N TYR A 108 1.33 16.86 -8.14
CA TYR A 108 1.44 15.62 -7.38
C TYR A 108 2.45 14.64 -7.98
N ILE A 109 2.42 14.40 -9.30
CA ILE A 109 3.36 13.45 -9.94
C ILE A 109 4.82 13.88 -9.73
N PRO A 110 5.25 15.12 -10.00
CA PRO A 110 6.64 15.52 -9.77
C PRO A 110 7.04 15.44 -8.30
N LEU A 111 6.17 15.82 -7.36
CA LEU A 111 6.44 15.70 -5.92
C LEU A 111 6.59 14.23 -5.48
N SER A 112 5.79 13.32 -6.04
CA SER A 112 5.95 11.89 -5.79
C SER A 112 7.27 11.38 -6.38
N ALA A 113 7.64 11.85 -7.58
CA ALA A 113 8.87 11.49 -8.24
C ALA A 113 10.11 11.98 -7.48
N THR A 114 10.09 13.17 -6.86
CA THR A 114 11.20 13.65 -6.03
C THR A 114 11.36 12.80 -4.77
N MET A 115 10.26 12.39 -4.13
CA MET A 115 10.29 11.44 -3.01
C MET A 115 10.95 10.11 -3.41
N PHE A 116 10.57 9.56 -4.57
CA PHE A 116 11.19 8.34 -5.11
C PHE A 116 12.65 8.55 -5.51
N ALA A 117 13.01 9.71 -6.09
CA ALA A 117 14.38 10.02 -6.46
C ALA A 117 15.31 10.09 -5.24
N ILE A 118 14.87 10.73 -4.17
CA ILE A 118 15.60 10.76 -2.90
C ILE A 118 15.76 9.33 -2.34
N LEU A 119 14.70 8.54 -2.37
CA LEU A 119 14.75 7.13 -1.95
C LEU A 119 15.74 6.32 -2.79
N ALA A 120 15.85 6.57 -4.10
CA ALA A 120 16.81 5.89 -4.96
C ALA A 120 18.26 6.13 -4.51
N PHE A 121 18.64 7.36 -4.14
CA PHE A 121 19.97 7.65 -3.58
C PHE A 121 20.22 6.94 -2.23
N TYR A 122 19.22 6.92 -1.35
CA TYR A 122 19.32 6.18 -0.09
C TYR A 122 19.45 4.67 -0.30
N VAL A 123 18.67 4.10 -1.21
CA VAL A 123 18.74 2.69 -1.57
C VAL A 123 20.11 2.39 -2.20
N ALA A 124 20.61 3.21 -3.11
CA ALA A 124 21.93 3.02 -3.72
C ALA A 124 23.06 3.04 -2.67
N SER A 125 23.05 4.01 -1.76
CA SER A 125 24.07 4.11 -0.70
C SER A 125 23.96 2.98 0.33
N ALA A 126 22.74 2.59 0.74
CA ALA A 126 22.52 1.46 1.62
C ALA A 126 22.95 0.15 0.96
N SER A 127 22.60 -0.04 -0.31
CA SER A 127 22.99 -1.17 -1.14
C SER A 127 24.50 -1.25 -1.29
N TYR A 128 25.20 -0.16 -1.58
CA TYR A 128 26.67 -0.15 -1.65
C TYR A 128 27.34 -0.61 -0.35
N ARG A 129 26.81 -0.18 0.80
CA ARG A 129 27.30 -0.65 2.12
C ARG A 129 26.94 -2.12 2.41
N ALA A 130 25.77 -2.57 1.97
CA ALA A 130 25.27 -3.92 2.22
C ALA A 130 25.85 -4.98 1.25
N PHE A 131 26.11 -4.62 0.00
CA PHE A 131 26.65 -5.48 -1.07
C PHE A 131 28.18 -5.53 -1.11
N ARG A 132 28.87 -5.23 -0.02
CA ARG A 132 30.31 -5.54 0.07
C ARG A 132 30.43 -7.07 0.09
N ALA A 133 31.03 -7.65 -0.96
CA ALA A 133 31.24 -9.10 -1.12
C ALA A 133 32.04 -9.68 0.06
N ARG A 134 31.33 -10.00 1.13
CA ARG A 134 31.88 -10.47 2.42
C ARG A 134 31.58 -11.93 2.65
N ASN A 135 30.52 -12.45 2.04
CA ASN A 135 30.10 -13.85 2.08
C ASN A 135 29.57 -14.29 0.71
N PHE A 136 29.48 -15.60 0.49
CA PHE A 136 29.03 -16.17 -0.78
C PHE A 136 27.61 -15.72 -1.16
N GLU A 137 26.72 -15.62 -0.18
CA GLU A 137 25.34 -15.17 -0.36
C GLU A 137 25.24 -13.72 -0.88
N ALA A 138 25.98 -12.77 -0.28
CA ALA A 138 25.99 -11.38 -0.75
C ALA A 138 26.63 -11.26 -2.13
N THR A 139 27.64 -12.07 -2.46
CA THR A 139 28.23 -12.12 -3.80
C THR A 139 27.22 -12.63 -4.83
N LEU A 140 26.47 -13.69 -4.52
CA LEU A 140 25.42 -14.21 -5.38
C LEU A 140 24.31 -13.18 -5.60
N LEU A 141 23.88 -12.49 -4.54
CA LEU A 141 22.90 -11.41 -4.62
C LEU A 141 23.42 -10.21 -5.44
N LEU A 142 24.70 -9.85 -5.28
CA LEU A 142 25.33 -8.76 -6.03
C LEU A 142 25.38 -9.07 -7.53
N ILE A 143 25.76 -10.31 -7.90
CA ILE A 143 25.79 -10.76 -9.29
C ILE A 143 24.37 -10.74 -9.87
N ALA A 144 23.39 -11.29 -9.15
CA ALA A 144 21.99 -11.27 -9.58
C ALA A 144 21.48 -9.83 -9.78
N ALA A 145 21.78 -8.92 -8.85
CA ALA A 145 21.39 -7.51 -8.94
C ALA A 145 22.03 -6.81 -10.14
N PHE A 146 23.31 -7.09 -10.43
CA PHE A 146 24.02 -6.53 -11.59
C PHE A 146 23.36 -6.94 -12.91
N PHE A 147 23.06 -8.24 -13.10
CA PHE A 147 22.41 -8.72 -14.31
C PHE A 147 20.98 -8.20 -14.47
N VAL A 148 20.20 -8.15 -13.38
CA VAL A 148 18.84 -7.60 -13.40
C VAL A 148 18.84 -6.12 -13.75
N MET A 149 19.78 -5.34 -13.19
CA MET A 149 19.88 -3.90 -13.45
C MET A 149 20.20 -3.64 -14.92
N ILE A 150 21.17 -4.35 -15.51
CA ILE A 150 21.50 -4.19 -16.93
C ILE A 150 20.33 -4.63 -17.82
N GLY A 151 19.69 -5.77 -17.53
CA GLY A 151 18.58 -6.28 -18.33
C GLY A 151 17.32 -5.40 -18.35
N ARG A 152 17.18 -4.44 -17.41
CA ARG A 152 16.03 -3.53 -17.32
C ARG A 152 16.29 -2.13 -17.88
N VAL A 153 17.54 -1.78 -18.19
CA VAL A 153 17.89 -0.50 -18.81
C VAL A 153 17.86 -0.66 -20.34
N PRO A 154 17.39 0.34 -21.12
CA PRO A 154 17.37 0.27 -22.58
C PRO A 154 18.72 -0.11 -23.22
N VAL A 155 19.83 0.27 -22.58
CA VAL A 155 21.21 -0.09 -22.96
C VAL A 155 21.47 -1.60 -22.91
N GLY A 156 20.84 -2.32 -21.98
CA GLY A 156 20.98 -3.78 -21.89
C GLY A 156 20.36 -4.50 -23.09
N TYR A 157 19.27 -3.96 -23.63
CA TYR A 157 18.64 -4.49 -24.84
C TYR A 157 19.52 -4.24 -26.07
N THR A 158 20.07 -3.02 -26.24
CA THR A 158 20.93 -2.72 -27.39
C THR A 158 22.24 -3.52 -27.36
N LEU A 159 22.83 -3.74 -26.18
CA LEU A 159 24.07 -4.51 -26.02
C LEU A 159 23.87 -6.01 -26.28
N SER A 160 22.68 -6.55 -25.97
CA SER A 160 22.35 -7.96 -26.18
C SER A 160 21.61 -8.24 -27.49
N SER A 161 21.44 -7.23 -28.34
CA SER A 161 20.79 -7.34 -29.66
C SER A 161 21.49 -8.30 -30.63
N PHE A 162 22.78 -8.60 -30.40
CA PHE A 162 23.54 -9.61 -31.15
C PHE A 162 23.22 -11.05 -30.73
N MET A 163 22.62 -11.27 -29.55
CA MET A 163 22.29 -12.61 -29.06
C MET A 163 20.91 -13.08 -29.54
N PRO A 164 20.71 -14.39 -29.80
CA PRO A 164 19.42 -14.95 -30.16
C PRO A 164 18.33 -14.62 -29.13
N ALA A 165 17.09 -14.43 -29.61
CA ALA A 165 15.93 -14.22 -28.75
C ALA A 165 15.80 -15.38 -27.74
N GLY A 166 15.72 -15.07 -26.44
CA GLY A 166 15.71 -16.04 -25.34
C GLY A 166 16.96 -16.03 -24.46
N TYR A 167 18.10 -15.55 -24.97
CA TYR A 167 19.35 -15.39 -24.20
C TYR A 167 19.73 -13.92 -23.99
N GLN A 168 18.81 -12.99 -24.25
CA GLN A 168 19.06 -11.57 -24.05
C GLN A 168 19.15 -11.27 -22.55
N LEU A 169 19.90 -10.22 -22.19
CA LEU A 169 20.03 -9.83 -20.77
C LEU A 169 18.67 -9.44 -20.16
N SER A 170 17.73 -8.97 -20.98
CA SER A 170 16.33 -8.74 -20.60
C SER A 170 15.60 -10.01 -20.19
N ASP A 171 15.83 -11.12 -20.88
CA ASP A 171 15.18 -12.41 -20.61
C ASP A 171 15.67 -12.99 -19.29
N LEU A 172 16.98 -12.91 -19.02
CA LEU A 172 17.56 -13.29 -17.73
C LEU A 172 16.98 -12.44 -16.58
N ALA A 173 16.90 -11.12 -16.76
CA ALA A 173 16.28 -10.24 -15.76
C ALA A 173 14.80 -10.57 -15.54
N SER A 174 14.07 -10.93 -16.60
CA SER A 174 12.67 -11.36 -16.51
C SER A 174 12.54 -12.69 -15.76
N TRP A 175 13.45 -13.65 -15.99
CA TRP A 175 13.46 -14.93 -15.30
C TRP A 175 13.69 -14.77 -13.78
N VAL A 176 14.66 -13.95 -13.37
CA VAL A 176 14.89 -13.65 -11.94
C VAL A 176 13.65 -13.01 -11.30
N MET A 177 12.95 -12.14 -12.01
CA MET A 177 11.73 -11.51 -11.48
C MET A 177 10.54 -12.49 -11.41
N ASN A 178 10.33 -13.29 -12.45
CA ASN A 178 9.17 -14.15 -12.57
C ASN A 178 9.29 -15.46 -11.78
N VAL A 179 10.50 -15.89 -11.42
CA VAL A 179 10.74 -17.15 -10.70
C VAL A 179 11.12 -16.89 -9.23
N PRO A 180 12.37 -16.55 -8.85
CA PRO A 180 12.74 -16.42 -7.44
C PRO A 180 12.10 -15.21 -6.76
N GLN A 181 12.01 -14.04 -7.42
CA GLN A 181 11.37 -12.87 -6.82
C GLN A 181 9.87 -13.08 -6.64
N ALA A 182 9.18 -13.62 -7.66
CA ALA A 182 7.77 -13.98 -7.54
C ALA A 182 7.53 -15.05 -6.46
N ALA A 183 8.40 -16.05 -6.32
CA ALA A 183 8.31 -17.03 -5.24
C ALA A 183 8.43 -16.36 -3.85
N GLY A 184 9.39 -15.46 -3.66
CA GLY A 184 9.54 -14.68 -2.43
C GLY A 184 8.33 -13.80 -2.13
N GLN A 185 7.82 -13.06 -3.12
CA GLN A 185 6.58 -12.27 -3.00
C GLN A 185 5.39 -13.15 -2.59
N ARG A 186 5.23 -14.32 -3.23
CA ARG A 186 4.16 -15.26 -2.88
C ARG A 186 4.31 -15.78 -1.45
N ALA A 187 5.52 -16.13 -1.02
CA ALA A 187 5.77 -16.54 0.36
C ALA A 187 5.40 -15.44 1.37
N ILE A 188 5.78 -14.18 1.09
CA ILE A 188 5.40 -13.02 1.91
C ILE A 188 3.88 -12.85 1.94
N MET A 189 3.21 -12.89 0.79
CA MET A 189 1.75 -12.74 0.72
C MET A 189 1.03 -13.85 1.49
N ILE A 190 1.49 -15.11 1.37
CA ILE A 190 0.94 -16.23 2.14
C ILE A 190 1.17 -16.02 3.65
N GLY A 191 2.37 -15.59 4.04
CA GLY A 191 2.69 -15.30 5.44
C GLY A 191 1.81 -14.18 6.03
N ILE A 192 1.64 -13.09 5.29
CA ILE A 192 0.74 -11.99 5.67
C ILE A 192 -0.71 -12.50 5.76
N GLY A 193 -1.17 -13.27 4.77
CA GLY A 193 -2.51 -13.85 4.76
C GLY A 193 -2.78 -14.73 5.98
N LEU A 194 -1.88 -15.66 6.29
CA LEU A 194 -1.96 -16.50 7.49
C LEU A 194 -1.93 -15.66 8.78
N GLY A 195 -1.11 -14.60 8.82
CA GLY A 195 -1.07 -13.66 9.94
C GLY A 195 -2.42 -12.96 10.17
N ILE A 196 -3.06 -12.48 9.10
CA ILE A 196 -4.38 -11.83 9.15
C ILE A 196 -5.48 -12.83 9.54
N VAL A 197 -5.44 -14.06 9.03
CA VAL A 197 -6.40 -15.11 9.42
C VAL A 197 -6.24 -15.46 10.90
N SER A 198 -5.01 -15.57 11.39
CA SER A 198 -4.71 -15.86 12.79
C SER A 198 -5.24 -14.76 13.73
N THR A 199 -4.96 -13.48 13.44
CA THR A 199 -5.49 -12.36 14.22
C THR A 199 -7.01 -12.32 14.17
N SER A 200 -7.61 -12.50 12.98
CA SER A 200 -9.06 -12.52 12.79
C SER A 200 -9.72 -13.62 13.61
N LEU A 201 -9.16 -14.83 13.62
CA LEU A 201 -9.68 -15.95 14.39
C LEU A 201 -9.61 -15.68 15.90
N ARG A 202 -8.51 -15.09 16.39
CA ARG A 202 -8.40 -14.69 17.81
C ARG A 202 -9.45 -13.65 18.21
N ILE A 203 -9.79 -12.73 17.31
CA ILE A 203 -10.84 -11.73 17.52
C ILE A 203 -12.22 -12.42 17.54
N ILE A 204 -12.52 -13.29 16.57
CA ILE A 204 -13.80 -14.02 16.47
C ILE A 204 -14.03 -14.91 17.70
N LEU A 205 -12.99 -15.60 18.16
CA LEU A 205 -13.04 -16.45 19.36
C LEU A 205 -13.04 -15.63 20.68
N GLY A 206 -12.91 -14.31 20.62
CA GLY A 206 -12.91 -13.43 21.80
C GLY A 206 -11.65 -13.53 22.66
N LEU A 207 -10.59 -14.17 22.15
CA LEU A 207 -9.27 -14.23 22.77
C LEU A 207 -8.59 -12.85 22.73
N GLU A 208 -8.82 -12.07 21.66
CA GLU A 208 -8.23 -10.75 21.47
C GLU A 208 -9.31 -9.66 21.61
N ARG A 209 -9.30 -8.95 22.76
CA ARG A 209 -10.36 -7.98 23.15
C ARG A 209 -10.03 -6.51 22.86
N SER A 210 -8.94 -6.26 22.12
CA SER A 210 -8.42 -4.91 21.82
C SER A 210 -9.49 -3.95 21.25
N HIS A 211 -10.38 -4.47 20.40
CA HIS A 211 -11.43 -3.70 19.70
C HIS A 211 -12.59 -3.24 20.60
N ILE A 212 -12.73 -3.78 21.82
CA ILE A 212 -13.86 -3.51 22.72
C ILE A 212 -13.50 -2.43 23.77
N GLY A 213 -12.34 -1.76 23.60
CA GLY A 213 -11.84 -0.78 24.55
C GLY A 213 -11.26 -1.49 25.78
N GLY A 214 -10.00 -1.91 25.65
CA GLY A 214 -9.21 -2.46 26.75
C GLY A 214 -8.84 -1.36 27.74
N GLY A 215 -9.67 -1.18 28.76
CA GLY A 215 -9.18 -0.80 30.08
C GLY A 215 -8.63 -2.06 30.74
N GLU A 216 -7.32 -2.02 30.99
CA GLU A 216 -6.43 -3.02 31.61
C GLU A 216 -6.24 -4.35 30.85
#